data_AF-A0AA35W0Z5-F1
#
_entry.id   AF-A0AA35W0Z5-F1
#
_cell.length_a   1.000
_cell.length_b   1.000
_cell.length_c   1.000
_cell.angle_alpha   90.00
_cell.angle_beta   90.00
_cell.angle_gamma   90.00
#
_symmetry.space_group_name_H-M   'P 1'
#
loop_
_entity.id
_entity.type
_entity.pdbx_description
1 polymer ?
#
loop_
_entity_poly.entity_id
_entity_poly.type
_entity_poly.pdbx_seq_one_letter_code
_entity_poly.pdbx_strand_id
1 'polypeptide(L)'
;MAEEAAAAGAAEKARELLKSYLGKRFRVEVSDGRIVEGSFVCTDNARNIVLSNCEEFYGKHELEQVEESGRVSSGLDQSRRTLGMAIVPGGHILSISMATNMAAMATETSSTTTETSTGSLGAVDSAQGINLL
;
A
#
# COMPACT_ATOMS: atom_id res chain seq x y z
N MET A 1 -32.79 -0.13 -23.47
CA MET A 1 -32.50 -1.57 -23.35
C MET A 1 -31.06 -1.94 -23.73
N ALA A 2 -30.43 -1.37 -24.77
CA ALA A 2 -29.04 -1.71 -25.12
C ALA A 2 -27.97 -1.15 -24.15
N GLU A 3 -28.23 0.00 -23.53
CA GLU A 3 -27.29 0.69 -22.64
C GLU A 3 -27.09 -0.04 -21.28
N GLU A 4 -28.15 -0.68 -20.78
CA GLU A 4 -28.14 -1.42 -19.51
C GLU A 4 -27.32 -2.72 -19.59
N ALA A 5 -27.31 -3.37 -20.75
CA ALA A 5 -26.47 -4.54 -21.01
C ALA A 5 -24.97 -4.19 -21.06
N ALA A 6 -24.62 -3.01 -21.57
CA ALA A 6 -23.24 -2.53 -21.59
C ALA A 6 -22.75 -2.16 -20.18
N ALA A 7 -23.60 -1.52 -19.37
CA ALA A 7 -23.29 -1.19 -17.98
C ALA A 7 -23.09 -2.46 -17.11
N ALA A 8 -23.90 -3.50 -17.32
CA ALA A 8 -23.73 -4.78 -16.64
C ALA A 8 -22.39 -5.45 -17.00
N GLY A 9 -21.98 -5.40 -18.27
CA GLY A 9 -20.68 -5.91 -18.71
C GLY A 9 -19.49 -5.14 -18.11
N ALA A 10 -19.61 -3.82 -17.94
CA ALA A 10 -18.60 -3.01 -17.27
C ALA A 10 -18.51 -3.31 -15.76
N ALA A 11 -19.65 -3.54 -15.10
CA ALA A 11 -19.70 -3.87 -13.69
C ALA A 11 -19.01 -5.22 -13.37
N GLU A 12 -19.19 -6.26 -14.19
CA GLU A 12 -18.50 -7.53 -13.94
C GLU A 12 -16.99 -7.39 -14.14
N LYS A 13 -16.53 -6.68 -15.18
CA LYS A 13 -15.10 -6.38 -15.37
C LYS A 13 -14.51 -5.61 -14.18
N ALA A 14 -15.24 -4.62 -13.66
CA ALA A 14 -14.82 -3.89 -12.47
C ALA A 14 -14.75 -4.81 -11.24
N ARG A 15 -15.70 -5.76 -11.11
CA ARG A 15 -15.71 -6.75 -10.03
C ARG A 15 -14.54 -7.72 -10.12
N GLU A 16 -14.21 -8.18 -11.32
CA GLU A 16 -13.01 -8.99 -11.60
C GLU A 16 -11.73 -8.23 -11.26
N LEU A 17 -11.65 -6.95 -11.62
CA LEU A 17 -10.53 -6.09 -11.28
C LEU A 17 -10.37 -5.94 -9.76
N LEU A 18 -11.46 -5.64 -9.05
CA LEU A 18 -11.44 -5.54 -7.58
C LEU A 18 -11.05 -6.86 -6.91
N LYS A 19 -11.56 -8.00 -7.41
CA LYS A 19 -11.13 -9.33 -6.94
C LYS A 19 -9.63 -9.53 -7.15
N SER A 20 -9.07 -9.05 -8.27
CA SER A 20 -7.64 -9.15 -8.55
C SER A 20 -6.78 -8.34 -7.56
N TYR A 21 -7.37 -7.40 -6.82
CA TYR A 21 -6.68 -6.61 -5.81
C TYR A 21 -6.75 -7.20 -4.40
N LEU A 22 -7.64 -8.17 -4.15
CA LEU A 22 -7.76 -8.79 -2.83
C LEU A 22 -6.43 -9.39 -2.37
N GLY A 23 -6.05 -9.08 -1.13
CA GLY A 23 -4.81 -9.51 -0.51
C GLY A 23 -3.56 -8.76 -0.97
N LYS A 24 -3.64 -7.91 -2.01
CA LYS A 24 -2.49 -7.08 -2.43
C LYS A 24 -2.25 -5.94 -1.45
N ARG A 25 -0.99 -5.55 -1.30
CA ARG A 25 -0.59 -4.48 -0.39
C ARG A 25 -0.86 -3.12 -1.03
N PHE A 26 -1.70 -2.33 -0.38
CA PHE A 26 -2.10 -1.00 -0.78
C PHE A 26 -1.45 0.03 0.13
N ARG A 27 -1.08 1.16 -0.45
CA ARG A 27 -0.70 2.39 0.23
C ARG A 27 -1.78 3.42 -0.04
N VAL A 28 -2.42 3.89 1.02
CA VAL A 28 -3.54 4.83 0.98
C VAL A 28 -3.11 6.13 1.64
N GLU A 29 -3.18 7.23 0.90
CA GLU A 29 -2.97 8.57 1.44
C GLU A 29 -4.28 9.15 1.94
N VAL A 30 -4.27 9.68 3.15
CA VAL A 30 -5.44 10.19 3.86
C VAL A 30 -5.34 11.71 3.97
N SER A 31 -6.49 12.40 3.97
CA SER A 31 -6.57 13.87 4.01
C SER A 31 -5.96 14.53 5.25
N ASP A 32 -5.65 13.76 6.29
CA ASP A 32 -4.93 14.21 7.50
C ASP A 32 -3.41 14.11 7.37
N GLY A 33 -2.91 13.78 6.16
CA GLY A 33 -1.50 13.68 5.81
C GLY A 33 -0.83 12.36 6.21
N ARG A 34 -1.61 11.43 6.81
CA ARG A 34 -1.16 10.07 7.06
C ARG A 34 -1.22 9.20 5.82
N ILE A 35 -0.35 8.21 5.82
CA ILE A 35 -0.30 7.10 4.89
C ILE A 35 -0.64 5.84 5.67
N VAL A 36 -1.65 5.10 5.21
CA VAL A 36 -2.03 3.78 5.73
C VAL A 36 -1.60 2.72 4.71
N GLU A 37 -0.73 1.82 5.12
CA GLU A 37 -0.29 0.68 4.32
C GLU A 37 -0.85 -0.63 4.88
N GLY A 38 -1.53 -1.41 4.05
CA GLY A 38 -2.19 -2.65 4.49
C GLY A 38 -2.57 -3.55 3.31
N SER A 39 -3.00 -4.77 3.59
CA SER A 39 -3.50 -5.68 2.56
C SER A 39 -4.98 -5.41 2.29
N PHE A 40 -5.35 -5.23 1.02
CA PHE A 40 -6.73 -4.92 0.63
C PHE A 40 -7.68 -6.09 0.91
N VAL A 41 -8.71 -5.87 1.73
CA VAL A 41 -9.68 -6.91 2.12
C VAL A 41 -11.00 -6.72 1.40
N CYS A 42 -11.54 -5.51 1.39
CA CYS A 42 -12.78 -5.20 0.69
C CYS A 42 -12.96 -3.68 0.51
N THR A 43 -13.96 -3.34 -0.30
CA THR A 43 -14.45 -1.98 -0.50
C THR A 43 -15.98 -1.97 -0.59
N ASP A 44 -16.59 -0.81 -0.40
CA ASP A 44 -18.03 -0.60 -0.57
C ASP A 44 -18.35 0.49 -1.62
N ASN A 45 -19.64 0.80 -1.79
CA ASN A 45 -20.11 1.81 -2.73
C ASN A 45 -19.73 3.25 -2.34
N ALA A 46 -19.43 3.49 -1.06
CA ALA A 46 -18.97 4.77 -0.54
C ALA A 46 -17.44 4.93 -0.63
N ARG A 47 -16.75 3.95 -1.23
CA ARG A 47 -15.28 3.86 -1.33
C ARG A 47 -14.59 3.72 0.03
N ASN A 48 -15.30 3.26 1.05
CA ASN A 48 -14.64 2.86 2.28
C ASN A 48 -13.79 1.62 1.98
N ILE A 49 -12.55 1.61 2.45
CA ILE A 49 -11.63 0.50 2.23
C ILE A 49 -11.29 -0.14 3.56
N VAL A 50 -11.37 -1.47 3.61
CA VAL A 50 -10.87 -2.26 4.73
C VAL A 50 -9.51 -2.83 4.37
N LEU A 51 -8.53 -2.58 5.23
CA LEU A 51 -7.17 -3.07 5.11
C LEU A 51 -6.85 -3.98 6.31
N SER A 52 -6.08 -5.04 6.10
CA SER A 52 -5.50 -5.88 7.15
C SER A 52 -3.98 -5.72 7.24
N ASN A 53 -3.39 -6.15 8.35
CA ASN A 53 -1.95 -6.01 8.62
C ASN A 53 -1.46 -4.58 8.35
N CYS A 54 -2.19 -3.62 8.91
CA CYS A 54 -2.03 -2.20 8.63
C CYS A 54 -0.95 -1.57 9.48
N GLU A 55 -0.23 -0.65 8.85
CA GLU A 55 0.67 0.30 9.49
C GLU A 55 0.29 1.71 9.02
N GLU A 56 0.29 2.69 9.93
CA GLU A 56 0.13 4.11 9.58
C GLU A 56 1.41 4.88 9.85
N PHE A 57 1.69 5.89 9.02
CA PHE A 57 2.80 6.83 9.22
C PHE A 57 2.53 8.15 8.49
N TYR A 58 3.24 9.21 8.86
CA TYR A 58 3.09 10.49 8.18
C TYR A 58 3.78 10.51 6.82
N GLY A 59 3.19 11.23 5.86
CA GLY A 59 3.81 11.49 4.56
C GLY A 59 5.11 12.30 4.69
N LYS A 60 5.96 12.24 3.66
CA LYS A 60 7.30 12.88 3.66
C LYS A 60 7.26 14.37 4.06
N HIS A 61 6.32 15.11 3.48
CA HIS A 61 6.17 16.54 3.72
C HIS A 61 5.76 16.88 5.17
N GLU A 62 5.09 15.96 5.84
CA GLU A 62 4.64 16.16 7.21
C GLU A 62 5.68 15.71 8.23
N LEU A 63 6.49 14.71 7.89
CA LEU A 63 7.69 14.36 8.66
C LEU A 63 8.69 15.52 8.72
N GLU A 64 8.93 16.21 7.60
CA GLU A 64 9.84 17.37 7.55
C GLU A 64 9.38 18.52 8.48
N GLN A 65 8.08 18.79 8.54
CA GLN A 65 7.52 19.83 9.42
C GLN A 65 7.53 19.42 10.91
N VAL A 66 7.34 18.14 11.20
CA VAL A 66 7.35 17.60 12.57
C VAL A 66 8.77 17.64 13.16
N GLU A 67 9.78 17.34 12.35
CA GLU A 67 11.20 17.46 12.72
C GLU A 67 11.59 18.92 13.02
N GLU A 68 11.18 19.87 12.18
CA GLU A 68 11.47 21.30 12.36
C GLU A 68 10.77 21.89 13.59
N SER A 69 9.58 21.40 13.94
CA SER A 69 8.80 21.88 15.07
C SER A 69 9.36 21.45 16.45
N GLY A 70 10.46 20.69 16.49
CA GLY A 70 11.16 20.30 17.72
C GLY A 70 10.31 19.48 18.71
N ARG A 71 9.17 18.94 18.25
CA ARG A 71 8.22 18.18 19.07
C ARG A 71 8.57 16.71 19.23
N VAL A 72 9.68 16.23 18.66
CA VAL A 72 10.06 14.81 18.69
C VAL A 72 11.44 14.65 19.31
N SER A 73 11.44 14.14 20.54
CA SER A 73 12.63 13.67 21.23
C SER A 73 12.94 12.23 20.79
N SER A 74 14.11 12.04 20.18
CA SER A 74 14.75 10.74 19.90
C SER A 74 14.06 9.76 18.93
N GLY A 75 14.55 9.77 17.69
CA GLY A 75 14.94 8.55 16.96
C GLY A 75 13.87 7.92 16.09
N LEU A 76 13.97 8.14 14.76
CA LEU A 76 13.80 7.23 13.60
C LEU A 76 12.69 6.15 13.53
N ASP A 77 11.94 5.89 14.60
CA ASP A 77 11.00 4.78 14.78
C ASP A 77 9.60 5.25 15.24
N GLN A 78 9.41 6.53 15.57
CA GLN A 78 8.19 7.01 16.23
C GLN A 78 7.02 7.41 15.30
N SER A 79 7.18 7.37 13.97
CA SER A 79 6.08 7.75 13.05
C SER A 79 5.29 6.57 12.51
N ARG A 80 5.80 5.33 12.57
CA ARG A 80 5.09 4.15 12.07
C ARG A 80 4.39 3.41 13.21
N ARG A 81 3.07 3.25 13.10
CA ARG A 81 2.24 2.55 14.10
C ARG A 81 1.52 1.37 13.47
N THR A 82 1.65 0.19 14.08
CA THR A 82 0.87 -1.00 13.69
C THR A 82 -0.56 -0.88 14.19
N LEU A 83 -1.54 -1.00 13.27
CA LEU A 83 -2.97 -0.90 13.57
C LEU A 83 -3.68 -2.27 13.55
N GLY A 84 -3.13 -3.26 12.86
CA GLY A 84 -3.81 -4.53 12.64
C GLY A 84 -4.84 -4.43 11.50
N MET A 85 -6.13 -4.30 11.80
CA MET A 85 -7.18 -4.12 10.79
C MET A 85 -7.77 -2.72 10.89
N ALA A 86 -7.88 -2.03 9.76
CA ALA A 86 -8.32 -0.64 9.72
C ALA A 86 -9.36 -0.43 8.61
N ILE A 87 -10.29 0.49 8.88
CA ILE A 87 -11.20 1.03 7.88
C ILE A 87 -10.74 2.44 7.56
N VAL A 88 -10.49 2.73 6.29
CA VAL A 88 -10.24 4.09 5.80
C VAL A 88 -11.53 4.62 5.17
N PRO A 89 -12.14 5.68 5.71
CA PRO A 89 -13.37 6.23 5.15
C PRO A 89 -13.12 6.82 3.75
N GLY A 90 -13.99 6.49 2.79
CA GLY A 90 -13.80 6.84 1.39
C GLY A 90 -13.76 8.34 1.09
N GLY A 91 -14.33 9.17 1.96
CA GLY A 91 -14.27 10.63 1.86
C GLY A 91 -12.91 11.25 2.22
N HIS A 92 -12.04 10.49 2.90
CA HIS A 92 -10.71 10.96 3.31
C HIS A 92 -9.59 10.38 2.44
N ILE A 93 -9.90 9.47 1.52
CA ILE A 93 -8.91 8.88 0.63
C ILE A 93 -8.53 9.91 -0.43
N LEU A 94 -7.26 10.31 -0.42
CA LEU A 94 -6.67 11.18 -1.45
C LEU A 94 -6.12 10.36 -2.63
N SER A 95 -5.40 9.28 -2.32
CA SER A 95 -4.79 8.42 -3.33
C SER A 95 -4.67 6.98 -2.84
N ILE A 96 -4.70 6.02 -3.78
CA ILE A 96 -4.43 4.61 -3.52
C ILE A 96 -3.39 4.14 -4.54
N SER A 97 -2.34 3.50 -4.05
CA SER A 97 -1.31 2.90 -4.89
C SER A 97 -1.03 1.48 -4.43
N MET A 98 -0.71 0.58 -5.36
CA MET A 98 -0.18 -0.73 -4.98
C MET A 98 1.24 -0.53 -4.48
N ALA A 99 1.51 -0.92 -3.24
CA ALA A 99 2.87 -0.98 -2.75
C ALA A 99 3.58 -2.08 -3.52
N THR A 100 4.58 -1.72 -4.33
CA THR A 100 5.47 -2.72 -4.92
C THR A 100 6.14 -3.44 -3.78
N ASN A 101 6.01 -4.77 -3.75
CA ASN A 101 6.65 -5.60 -2.75
C ASN A 101 8.18 -5.55 -2.94
N MET A 102 8.83 -4.49 -2.51
CA MET A 102 10.27 -4.49 -2.22
C MET A 102 10.45 -4.87 -0.75
N ALA A 103 9.89 -6.02 -0.37
CA ALA A 103 10.04 -6.63 0.93
C ALA A 103 9.76 -8.13 0.84
N ALA A 104 10.51 -8.82 -0.02
CA ALA A 104 10.77 -10.25 0.13
C ALA A 104 12.12 -10.42 0.85
N MET A 105 12.30 -9.84 2.05
CA MET A 105 13.45 -10.12 2.92
C MET A 105 13.13 -9.70 4.37
N ALA A 106 12.56 -10.63 5.15
CA ALA A 106 12.77 -10.78 6.59
C ALA A 106 11.99 -12.01 7.10
N THR A 107 12.32 -13.19 6.58
CA THR A 107 12.14 -14.43 7.33
C THR A 107 13.34 -15.32 6.99
N GLU A 108 14.54 -14.86 7.36
CA GLU A 108 15.67 -15.77 7.48
C GLU A 108 15.44 -16.58 8.76
N THR A 109 14.79 -17.72 8.58
CA THR A 109 14.95 -18.85 9.50
C THR A 109 16.43 -19.18 9.55
N SER A 110 17.06 -19.00 10.71
CA SER A 110 18.41 -19.50 10.97
C SER A 110 18.47 -21.00 10.70
N SER A 111 19.09 -21.37 9.59
CA SER A 111 19.68 -22.69 9.41
C SER A 111 21.04 -22.53 8.75
N THR A 112 22.05 -22.65 9.60
CA THR A 112 23.47 -22.88 9.31
C THR A 112 23.71 -23.71 8.06
N THR A 113 24.39 -23.19 7.03
CA THR A 113 25.54 -23.86 6.39
C THR A 113 26.34 -22.87 5.54
N THR A 114 27.66 -22.95 5.69
CA THR A 114 28.73 -22.31 4.92
C THR A 114 28.61 -22.59 3.42
N GLU A 115 28.93 -21.61 2.54
CA GLU A 115 30.01 -21.70 1.53
C GLU A 115 30.07 -20.51 0.56
N THR A 116 31.30 -20.22 0.17
CA THR A 116 31.85 -19.14 -0.66
C THR A 116 31.48 -19.26 -2.14
N SER A 117 31.21 -18.16 -2.86
CA SER A 117 31.79 -17.84 -4.19
C SER A 117 31.14 -16.65 -4.91
N THR A 118 31.99 -16.00 -5.70
CA THR A 118 31.89 -14.77 -6.50
C THR A 118 31.05 -14.89 -7.79
N GLY A 119 30.32 -13.83 -8.21
CA GLY A 119 30.10 -13.58 -9.65
C GLY A 119 28.82 -12.84 -10.13
N SER A 120 29.06 -11.65 -10.71
CA SER A 120 28.36 -10.96 -11.82
C SER A 120 27.04 -10.18 -11.60
N LEU A 121 27.08 -8.92 -12.07
CA LEU A 121 26.00 -7.96 -12.24
C LEU A 121 25.38 -8.10 -13.64
N GLY A 122 24.06 -8.24 -13.72
CA GLY A 122 23.29 -8.09 -14.95
C GLY A 122 21.99 -7.35 -14.65
N ALA A 123 21.83 -6.14 -15.19
CA ALA A 123 20.65 -5.30 -15.01
C ALA A 123 19.88 -5.16 -16.33
N VAL A 124 18.59 -5.55 -16.31
CA VAL A 124 17.50 -5.28 -17.25
C VAL A 124 16.22 -5.28 -16.40
N ASP A 125 15.15 -4.51 -16.57
CA ASP A 125 14.73 -3.48 -17.52
C ASP A 125 13.41 -2.88 -16.98
N SER A 126 13.11 -1.65 -17.40
CA SER A 126 11.79 -1.00 -17.57
C SER A 126 10.74 -0.95 -16.46
N ALA A 127 10.54 0.25 -15.92
CA ALA A 127 9.35 0.66 -15.19
C ALA A 127 8.24 1.11 -16.17
N GLN A 128 7.05 0.51 -16.07
CA GLN A 128 5.81 1.09 -16.60
C GLN A 128 4.79 1.18 -15.47
N GLY A 129 4.54 2.41 -15.00
CA GLY A 129 3.47 2.72 -14.06
C GLY A 129 2.14 2.88 -14.80
N ILE A 130 1.06 2.36 -14.21
CA ILE A 130 -0.30 2.51 -14.72
C ILE A 130 -1.07 3.38 -13.73
N ASN A 131 -1.56 4.53 -14.20
CA ASN A 131 -2.47 5.39 -13.45
C ASN A 131 -3.88 4.77 -13.45
N LEU A 132 -4.49 4.62 -12.27
CA LEU A 132 -5.90 4.28 -12.14
C LEU A 132 -6.65 5.50 -11.58
N LEU A 133 -7.16 6.31 -12.50
CA LEU A 133 -8.23 7.30 -12.28
C LEU A 133 -9.24 7.15 -13.43
#